data_AF-A0A7X4AH75-F1
#
_entry.id   AF-A0A7X4AH75-F1
#
_cell.length_a   1.000
_cell.length_b   1.000
_cell.length_c   1.000
_cell.angle_alpha   90.00
_cell.angle_beta   90.00
_cell.angle_gamma   90.00
#
_symmetry.space_group_name_H-M   'P 1'
#
loop_
_entity.id
_entity.type
_entity.pdbx_description
1 polymer ?
#
loop_
_entity_poly.entity_id
_entity_poly.type
_entity_poly.pdbx_seq_one_letter_code
_entity_poly.pdbx_strand_id
1 'polypeptide(L)'
;MRKKALAEHLAQGGEDAETARIHANSIIERDDWYAFTQRRLYGHQMFGVDSVKGTLVVSLNINHELSEFLEILEQRSDELEDPLARRAAVALRTLLLAWARLQDETAEGHDRAELESVAMQWGKHARAFLPGLAEELNLGDNDPD
;
A
#
# COMPACT_ATOMS: atom_id res chain seq x y z
N MET A 1 8.53 -17.03 -15.00
CA MET A 1 8.53 -17.33 -13.55
C MET A 1 8.08 -16.15 -12.70
N ARG A 2 8.64 -14.93 -12.87
CA ARG A 2 8.25 -13.70 -12.13
C ARG A 2 6.74 -13.40 -12.13
N LYS A 3 6.12 -13.34 -13.32
CA LYS A 3 4.66 -13.16 -13.51
C LYS A 3 3.79 -14.13 -12.69
N LYS A 4 4.14 -15.41 -12.70
CA LYS A 4 3.39 -16.44 -11.97
C LYS A 4 3.52 -16.24 -10.46
N ALA A 5 4.74 -16.00 -9.96
CA ALA A 5 4.97 -15.76 -8.53
C ALA A 5 4.24 -14.51 -8.02
N LEU A 6 4.20 -13.45 -8.84
CA LEU A 6 3.47 -12.23 -8.51
C LEU A 6 1.96 -12.47 -8.46
N ALA A 7 1.39 -13.15 -9.46
CA ALA A 7 -0.04 -13.49 -9.46
C ALA A 7 -0.42 -14.38 -8.27
N GLU A 8 0.41 -15.36 -7.93
CA GLU A 8 0.20 -16.22 -6.76
C GLU A 8 0.24 -15.41 -5.45
N HIS A 9 1.18 -14.47 -5.34
CA HIS A 9 1.28 -13.60 -4.16
C HIS A 9 0.07 -12.65 -4.02
N LEU A 10 -0.35 -12.01 -5.11
CA LEU A 10 -1.54 -11.13 -5.10
C LEU A 10 -2.82 -11.92 -4.74
N ALA A 11 -2.96 -13.13 -5.27
CA ALA A 11 -4.08 -14.01 -4.92
C ALA A 11 -4.08 -14.43 -3.45
N GLN A 12 -2.90 -14.68 -2.86
CA GLN A 12 -2.76 -14.90 -1.42
C GLN A 12 -3.08 -13.66 -0.58
N GLY A 13 -2.91 -12.47 -1.16
CA GLY A 13 -3.28 -11.19 -0.56
C GLY A 13 -4.79 -10.94 -0.50
N GLY A 14 -5.58 -11.67 -1.29
CA GLY A 14 -7.04 -11.59 -1.29
C GLY A 14 -7.65 -11.17 -2.62
N GLU A 15 -6.84 -10.86 -3.64
CA GLU A 15 -7.33 -10.67 -5.01
C GLU A 15 -7.86 -12.01 -5.57
N ASP A 16 -8.92 -11.98 -6.38
CA ASP A 16 -9.34 -13.19 -7.08
C ASP A 16 -8.29 -13.59 -8.14
N ALA A 17 -8.28 -14.87 -8.51
CA ALA A 17 -7.21 -15.43 -9.33
C ALA A 17 -7.10 -14.79 -10.73
N GLU A 18 -8.21 -14.31 -11.30
CA GLU A 18 -8.18 -13.69 -12.62
C GLU A 18 -7.72 -12.23 -12.53
N THR A 19 -8.20 -11.48 -11.55
CA THR A 19 -7.71 -10.12 -11.25
C THR A 19 -6.22 -10.13 -10.94
N ALA A 20 -5.77 -11.03 -10.05
CA ALA A 20 -4.35 -11.18 -9.71
C ALA A 20 -3.47 -11.48 -10.94
N ARG A 21 -4.00 -12.28 -11.88
CA ARG A 21 -3.30 -12.60 -13.14
C ARG A 21 -3.23 -11.38 -14.05
N ILE A 22 -4.32 -10.62 -14.21
CA ILE A 22 -4.36 -9.40 -15.02
C ILE A 22 -3.43 -8.34 -14.44
N HIS A 23 -3.49 -8.14 -13.12
CA HIS A 23 -2.67 -7.19 -12.39
C HIS A 23 -1.18 -7.52 -12.53
N ALA A 24 -0.79 -8.78 -12.27
CA ALA A 24 0.58 -9.24 -12.47
C ALA A 24 1.06 -9.11 -13.93
N ASN A 25 0.16 -9.23 -14.92
CA ASN A 25 0.54 -9.00 -16.33
C ASN A 25 0.86 -7.54 -16.57
N SER A 26 -0.01 -6.64 -16.12
CA SER A 26 0.16 -5.20 -16.26
C SER A 26 1.52 -4.75 -15.71
N ILE A 27 1.86 -5.16 -14.48
CA ILE A 27 3.13 -4.83 -13.83
C ILE A 27 4.34 -5.32 -14.65
N ILE A 28 4.27 -6.53 -15.19
CA ILE A 28 5.38 -7.13 -15.95
C ILE A 28 5.51 -6.52 -17.34
N GLU A 29 4.40 -6.28 -18.04
CA GLU A 29 4.39 -5.64 -19.36
C GLU A 29 4.93 -4.21 -19.32
N ARG A 30 4.79 -3.56 -18.17
CA ARG A 30 5.28 -2.21 -17.90
C ARG A 30 6.74 -2.14 -17.43
N ASP A 31 7.33 -3.30 -17.15
CA ASP A 31 8.63 -3.44 -16.47
C ASP A 31 8.68 -2.66 -15.14
N ASP A 32 7.55 -2.61 -14.44
CA ASP A 32 7.47 -1.95 -13.15
C ASP A 32 8.22 -2.81 -12.10
N TRP A 33 9.05 -2.14 -11.29
CA TRP A 33 9.80 -2.77 -10.20
C TRP A 33 9.01 -2.80 -8.88
N TYR A 34 7.77 -2.31 -8.89
CA TYR A 34 6.90 -2.24 -7.72
C TYR A 34 5.43 -2.52 -8.05
N ALA A 35 4.63 -2.78 -7.02
CA ALA A 35 3.19 -2.96 -7.09
C ALA A 35 2.53 -2.41 -5.83
N PHE A 36 1.36 -1.76 -5.97
CA PHE A 36 0.47 -1.45 -4.86
C PHE A 36 -0.75 -2.37 -4.95
N THR A 37 -1.14 -2.96 -3.82
CA THR A 37 -2.31 -3.86 -3.74
C THR A 37 -2.99 -3.68 -2.38
N GLN A 38 -4.16 -4.28 -2.20
CA GLN A 38 -4.86 -4.34 -0.93
C GLN A 38 -4.64 -5.67 -0.24
N ARG A 39 -4.53 -5.64 1.08
CA ARG A 39 -4.50 -6.84 1.90
C ARG A 39 -5.11 -6.59 3.26
N ARG A 40 -5.77 -7.59 3.82
CA ARG A 40 -6.10 -7.59 5.25
C ARG A 40 -4.82 -7.81 6.06
N LEU A 41 -4.37 -6.78 6.76
CA LEU A 41 -3.28 -6.89 7.74
C LEU A 41 -3.86 -6.80 9.16
N TYR A 42 -3.09 -7.27 10.14
CA TYR A 42 -3.48 -7.30 11.54
C TYR A 42 -2.80 -6.17 12.33
N GLY A 43 -3.45 -5.75 13.42
CA GLY A 43 -2.93 -4.70 14.30
C GLY A 43 -3.04 -3.30 13.67
N HIS A 44 -2.09 -2.44 14.00
CA HIS A 44 -2.07 -1.03 13.57
C HIS A 44 -1.20 -0.77 12.33
N GLN A 45 -0.88 -1.79 11.53
CA GLN A 45 -0.13 -1.56 10.29
C GLN A 45 -1.01 -0.87 9.26
N MET A 46 -0.53 0.22 8.66
CA MET A 46 -1.19 0.86 7.50
C MET A 46 -0.88 0.14 6.19
N PHE A 47 0.29 -0.50 6.12
CA PHE A 47 0.75 -1.22 4.94
C PHE A 47 1.74 -2.33 5.34
N GLY A 48 1.99 -3.24 4.40
CA GLY A 48 3.01 -4.29 4.48
C GLY A 48 3.90 -4.27 3.24
N VAL A 49 5.10 -4.85 3.36
CA VAL A 49 6.10 -4.88 2.29
C VAL A 49 6.58 -6.31 2.06
N ASP A 50 6.48 -6.75 0.82
CA ASP A 50 6.95 -8.05 0.36
C ASP A 50 7.84 -7.90 -0.88
N SER A 51 8.86 -8.74 -1.00
CA SER A 51 9.76 -8.77 -2.16
C SER A 51 9.49 -10.03 -2.99
N VAL A 52 8.87 -9.86 -4.15
CA VAL A 52 8.41 -10.96 -4.99
C VAL A 52 9.22 -11.01 -6.28
N LYS A 53 10.29 -11.82 -6.28
CA LYS A 53 11.16 -12.02 -7.46
C LYS A 53 11.65 -10.69 -8.07
N GLY A 54 12.06 -9.74 -7.22
CA GLY A 54 12.57 -8.43 -7.62
C GLY A 54 11.50 -7.36 -7.84
N THR A 55 10.22 -7.65 -7.55
CA THR A 55 9.16 -6.65 -7.45
C THR A 55 8.90 -6.32 -5.99
N LEU A 56 8.93 -5.04 -5.63
CA LEU A 56 8.50 -4.55 -4.31
C LEU A 56 6.98 -4.45 -4.27
N VAL A 57 6.32 -5.29 -3.49
CA VAL A 57 4.87 -5.28 -3.31
C VAL A 57 4.55 -4.53 -2.02
N VAL A 58 3.84 -3.42 -2.15
CA VAL A 58 3.29 -2.64 -1.03
C VAL A 58 1.81 -2.99 -0.89
N SER A 59 1.47 -3.68 0.19
CA SER A 59 0.10 -4.07 0.50
C SER A 59 -0.54 -3.05 1.45
N LEU A 60 -1.54 -2.31 1.01
CA LEU A 60 -2.30 -1.36 1.82
C LEU A 60 -3.31 -2.10 2.70
N ASN A 61 -3.36 -1.75 3.98
CA ASN A 61 -4.22 -2.43 4.95
C ASN A 61 -5.67 -1.94 4.86
N ILE A 62 -6.55 -2.79 4.33
CA ILE A 62 -7.98 -2.47 4.25
C ILE A 62 -8.71 -2.56 5.59
N ASN A 63 -8.07 -3.06 6.64
CA ASN A 63 -8.62 -3.05 8.00
C ASN A 63 -8.21 -1.82 8.81
N HIS A 64 -7.31 -0.97 8.30
CA HIS A 64 -6.87 0.23 9.01
C HIS A 64 -7.84 1.37 8.75
N GLU A 65 -8.05 2.26 9.73
CA GLU A 65 -8.93 3.43 9.59
C GLU A 65 -8.49 4.43 8.52
N LEU A 66 -7.32 4.24 7.89
CA LEU A 66 -6.84 5.07 6.78
C LEU A 66 -7.13 4.45 5.42
N SER A 67 -7.77 3.27 5.36
CA SER A 67 -7.94 2.52 4.12
C SER A 67 -8.59 3.36 3.03
N GLU A 68 -9.67 4.08 3.36
CA GLU A 68 -10.41 4.92 2.40
C GLU A 68 -9.56 6.04 1.78
N PHE A 69 -8.55 6.55 2.51
CA PHE A 69 -7.63 7.58 2.03
C PHE A 69 -6.47 7.00 1.22
N LEU A 70 -6.14 5.72 1.46
CA LEU A 70 -5.03 5.03 0.82
C LEU A 70 -5.45 4.30 -0.46
N GLU A 71 -6.73 4.00 -0.65
CA GLU A 71 -7.29 3.36 -1.85
C GLU A 71 -6.88 4.06 -3.16
N ILE A 72 -6.75 5.39 -3.12
CA ILE A 72 -6.29 6.20 -4.28
C ILE A 72 -4.88 5.81 -4.75
N LEU A 73 -4.08 5.18 -3.88
CA LEU A 73 -2.72 4.75 -4.17
C LEU A 73 -2.66 3.43 -4.93
N GLU A 74 -3.78 2.75 -5.18
CA GLU A 74 -3.84 1.62 -6.12
C GLU A 74 -4.05 2.10 -7.55
N GLN A 75 -4.94 3.07 -7.72
CA GLN A 75 -5.23 3.67 -9.02
C GLN A 75 -4.00 4.34 -9.57
N ARG A 76 -3.76 4.23 -10.87
CA ARG A 76 -2.57 4.88 -11.42
C ARG A 76 -2.72 6.38 -11.31
N SER A 77 -1.60 7.08 -11.11
CA SER A 77 -1.64 8.53 -10.96
C SER A 77 -2.22 9.20 -12.21
N ASP A 78 -2.03 8.62 -13.40
CA ASP A 78 -2.60 9.16 -14.63
C ASP A 78 -4.11 8.92 -14.79
N GLU A 79 -4.68 7.99 -14.03
CA GLU A 79 -6.12 7.70 -13.94
C GLU A 79 -6.84 8.67 -13.00
N LEU A 80 -6.11 9.38 -12.12
CA LEU A 80 -6.68 10.35 -11.19
C LEU A 80 -7.02 11.67 -11.90
N GLU A 81 -8.30 12.00 -12.02
CA GLU A 81 -8.76 13.19 -12.75
C GLU A 81 -8.26 14.50 -12.11
N ASP A 82 -8.25 14.60 -10.78
CA ASP A 82 -7.79 15.79 -10.06
C ASP A 82 -6.25 15.89 -10.06
N PRO A 83 -5.67 16.98 -10.63
CA PRO A 83 -4.23 17.21 -10.60
C PRO A 83 -3.62 17.31 -9.20
N LEU A 84 -4.36 17.78 -8.20
CA LEU A 84 -3.87 17.87 -6.82
C LEU A 84 -3.80 16.48 -6.19
N ALA A 85 -4.91 15.72 -6.25
CA ALA A 85 -4.94 14.32 -5.82
C ALA A 85 -3.83 13.49 -6.50
N ARG A 86 -3.60 13.71 -7.80
CA ARG A 86 -2.51 13.08 -8.55
C ARG A 86 -1.13 13.36 -7.96
N ARG A 87 -0.83 14.62 -7.62
CA ARG A 87 0.46 15.01 -7.02
C ARG A 87 0.62 14.44 -5.61
N ALA A 88 -0.44 14.47 -4.81
CA ALA A 88 -0.46 13.87 -3.47
C ALA A 88 -0.21 12.36 -3.53
N ALA A 89 -0.87 11.65 -4.44
CA ALA A 89 -0.68 10.22 -4.65
C ALA A 89 0.76 9.88 -5.07
N VAL A 90 1.36 10.66 -5.98
CA VAL A 90 2.78 10.48 -6.37
C VAL A 90 3.71 10.67 -5.18
N ALA A 91 3.50 11.72 -4.38
CA ALA A 91 4.32 11.98 -3.20
C ALA A 91 4.22 10.84 -2.17
N LEU A 92 2.99 10.41 -1.85
CA LEU A 92 2.76 9.35 -0.87
C LEU A 92 3.29 7.99 -1.35
N ARG A 93 3.07 7.64 -2.62
CA ARG A 93 3.66 6.43 -3.23
C ARG A 93 5.18 6.45 -3.15
N THR A 94 5.80 7.59 -3.42
CA THR A 94 7.26 7.73 -3.35
C THR A 94 7.77 7.47 -1.93
N LEU A 95 7.10 8.00 -0.90
CA LEU A 95 7.45 7.75 0.50
C LEU A 95 7.29 6.27 0.87
N LEU A 96 6.19 5.63 0.48
CA LEU A 96 5.95 4.22 0.76
C LEU A 96 6.92 3.30 0.00
N LEU A 97 7.30 3.64 -1.23
CA LEU A 97 8.31 2.90 -1.99
C LEU A 97 9.71 3.08 -1.41
N ALA A 98 10.05 4.29 -0.94
CA ALA A 98 11.31 4.53 -0.25
C ALA A 98 11.39 3.70 1.05
N TRP A 99 10.30 3.65 1.81
CA TRP A 99 10.19 2.75 2.95
C TRP A 99 10.34 1.28 2.55
N ALA A 100 9.63 0.84 1.51
CA ALA A 100 9.68 -0.54 1.04
C ALA A 100 11.10 -0.94 0.61
N ARG A 101 11.81 -0.02 -0.06
CA ARG A 101 13.21 -0.22 -0.43
C ARG A 101 14.12 -0.34 0.79
N LEU A 102 13.95 0.54 1.78
CA LEU A 102 14.70 0.49 3.04
C LEU A 102 14.49 -0.87 3.74
N GLN A 103 13.25 -1.35 3.82
CA GLN A 103 12.93 -2.63 4.43
C GLN A 103 13.47 -3.82 3.64
N ASP A 104 13.45 -3.77 2.30
CA ASP A 104 14.00 -4.82 1.42
C ASP A 104 15.54 -4.90 1.49
N GLU A 105 16.22 -3.76 1.62
CA GLU A 105 17.69 -3.69 1.76
C GLU A 105 18.19 -4.04 3.16
N THR A 106 17.30 -3.97 4.16
CA THR A 106 17.64 -4.31 5.54
C THR A 106 17.78 -5.82 5.70
N ALA A 107 18.87 -6.26 6.31
CA ALA A 107 19.12 -7.67 6.56
C ALA A 107 17.98 -8.30 7.37
N GLU A 108 17.65 -9.56 7.05
CA GLU A 108 16.67 -10.30 7.84
C GLU A 108 17.12 -10.44 9.30
N GLY A 109 16.14 -10.53 10.22
CA GLY A 109 16.40 -10.67 11.64
C GLY A 109 15.95 -9.44 12.44
N HIS A 110 16.78 -9.02 13.39
CA HIS A 110 16.42 -8.00 14.38
C HIS A 110 16.08 -6.66 13.72
N ASP A 111 16.94 -6.17 12.82
CA ASP A 111 16.79 -4.84 12.20
C ASP A 111 15.50 -4.73 11.38
N ARG A 112 15.14 -5.79 10.65
CA ARG A 112 13.87 -5.85 9.91
C ARG A 112 12.66 -5.85 10.84
N ALA A 113 12.72 -6.58 11.95
CA ALA A 113 11.64 -6.59 12.95
C ALA A 113 11.48 -5.22 13.63
N GLU A 114 12.59 -4.49 13.82
CA GLU A 114 12.52 -3.10 14.31
C GLU A 114 11.82 -2.18 13.30
N LEU A 115 12.13 -2.27 12.01
CA LEU A 115 11.41 -1.51 10.98
C LEU A 115 9.92 -1.84 10.97
N GLU A 116 9.55 -3.10 11.05
CA GLU A 116 8.13 -3.52 11.12
C GLU A 116 7.44 -2.96 12.37
N SER A 117 8.14 -2.91 13.52
CA SER A 117 7.65 -2.28 14.75
C SER A 117 7.47 -0.77 14.59
N VAL A 118 8.41 -0.08 13.93
CA VAL A 118 8.27 1.35 13.61
C VAL A 118 7.07 1.60 12.70
N ALA A 119 6.86 0.76 11.67
CA ALA A 119 5.68 0.86 10.80
C ALA A 119 4.37 0.68 11.59
N MET A 120 4.33 -0.25 12.56
CA MET A 120 3.19 -0.42 13.46
C MET A 120 2.94 0.80 14.34
N GLN A 121 3.98 1.39 14.92
CA GLN A 121 3.83 2.63 15.70
C GLN A 121 3.39 3.79 14.82
N TRP A 122 3.90 3.87 13.59
CA TRP A 122 3.52 4.89 12.64
C TRP A 122 2.02 4.83 12.35
N GLY A 123 1.47 3.65 12.06
CA GLY A 123 0.03 3.50 11.83
C GLY A 123 -0.81 3.81 13.07
N LYS A 124 -0.36 3.38 14.25
CA LYS A 124 -1.00 3.76 15.53
C LYS A 124 -1.05 5.28 15.71
N HIS A 125 0.03 5.99 15.40
CA HIS A 125 0.06 7.45 15.48
C HIS A 125 -0.81 8.09 14.40
N ALA A 126 -0.78 7.59 13.17
CA ALA A 126 -1.58 8.11 12.06
C ALA A 126 -3.09 8.02 12.38
N ARG A 127 -3.54 6.89 12.93
CA ARG A 127 -4.90 6.71 13.46
C ARG A 127 -5.29 7.79 14.49
N ALA A 128 -4.36 8.21 15.35
CA ALA A 128 -4.64 9.22 16.37
C ALA A 128 -4.80 10.64 15.78
N PHE A 129 -4.15 10.92 14.65
CA PHE A 129 -4.27 12.22 13.96
C PHE A 129 -5.52 12.30 13.06
N LEU A 130 -6.03 11.15 12.60
CA LEU A 130 -7.08 11.09 11.59
C LEU A 130 -8.33 11.92 11.94
N PRO A 131 -8.94 11.82 13.15
CA PRO A 131 -10.16 12.58 13.46
C PRO A 131 -9.95 14.10 13.35
N GLY A 132 -8.81 14.61 13.84
CA GLY A 132 -8.52 16.04 13.81
C GLY A 132 -8.28 16.57 12.39
N LEU A 133 -7.61 15.78 11.55
CA LEU A 133 -7.38 16.14 10.15
C LEU A 133 -8.66 16.02 9.30
N ALA A 134 -9.49 15.02 9.57
CA ALA A 134 -10.78 14.88 8.91
C ALA A 134 -11.70 16.07 9.24
N GLU A 135 -11.76 16.48 10.51
CA GLU A 135 -12.48 17.67 10.94
C GLU A 135 -11.95 18.96 10.29
N GLU A 136 -10.62 19.15 10.28
CA GLU A 136 -9.98 20.33 9.66
C GLU A 136 -10.32 20.47 8.18
N LEU A 137 -10.33 19.35 7.45
CA LEU A 137 -10.63 19.30 6.02
C LEU A 137 -12.14 19.26 5.73
N ASN A 138 -12.98 19.32 6.77
CA ASN A 138 -14.43 19.15 6.68
C ASN A 138 -14.83 17.87 5.94
N LEU A 139 -14.02 16.83 6.09
CA LEU A 139 -14.31 15.45 5.71
C LEU A 139 -15.17 14.88 6.84
N GLY A 140 -16.40 15.37 6.97
CA GLY A 140 -17.33 14.88 7.99
C GLY A 140 -17.60 13.38 7.82
N ASP A 141 -18.05 12.74 8.90
CA ASP A 141 -18.63 11.40 8.83
C ASP A 141 -19.73 11.44 7.76
N ASN A 142 -19.49 10.80 6.62
CA ASN A 142 -20.57 10.47 5.70
C ASN A 142 -21.41 9.40 6.41
N ASP A 143 -22.31 9.84 7.29
CA ASP A 143 -23.39 8.98 7.80
C ASP A 143 -24.16 8.51 6.56
N PRO A 144 -24.18 7.20 6.26
CA PRO A 144 -25.02 6.70 5.20
C PRO A 144 -26.47 6.77 5.69
N ASP A 145 -27.27 7.65 5.09
CA ASP A 145 -28.74 7.64 5.20
C ASP A 145 -29.33 6.26 4.87
#